data_AF-A0A4V6WI16-F1
#
_entry.id   AF-A0A4V6WI16-F1
#
_cell.length_a   1.000
_cell.length_b   1.000
_cell.length_c   1.000
_cell.angle_alpha   90.00
_cell.angle_beta   90.00
_cell.angle_gamma   90.00
#
_symmetry.space_group_name_H-M   'P 1'
#
loop_
_entity.id
_entity.type
_entity.pdbx_description
1 polymer ?
#
loop_
_entity_poly.entity_id
_entity_poly.type
_entity_poly.pdbx_seq_one_letter_code
_entity_poly.pdbx_strand_id
1 'polypeptide(L)'
;MSIFSKILSALKGSAREIGESVVDANATRIYEQEIHESKAALARAKQDLTLVMAQEKAAQREIERLDKEILRFEEHAFAALDKAEENLAGDVATRIAELEAERDAQQRAQVDFAQHIASLKDLIRQAEARVREHERELAVAKTTESVYRATESISQSMGSGASKLGSARESLERIKERHTLMADRMKAAEELDAEFGNKALEQKLAAAGIGAEANRKEAVLARLKAQREADRTTGHEQ
;
A
#
# COMPACT_ATOMS: atom_id res chain seq x y z
N MET A 1 1.02 -15.36 -18.97
CA MET A 1 1.32 -15.56 -17.54
C MET A 1 1.33 -14.19 -16.84
N SER A 2 0.44 -13.97 -15.88
CA SER A 2 0.20 -12.68 -15.24
C SER A 2 1.38 -12.24 -14.34
N ILE A 3 1.69 -10.95 -14.30
CA ILE A 3 2.76 -10.32 -13.49
C ILE A 3 2.65 -10.70 -12.00
N PHE A 4 1.42 -10.89 -11.52
CA PHE A 4 1.12 -11.35 -10.16
C PHE A 4 1.69 -12.74 -9.85
N SER A 5 1.72 -13.65 -10.83
CA SER A 5 2.25 -15.02 -10.65
C SER A 5 3.77 -15.06 -10.56
N LYS A 6 4.46 -14.05 -11.08
CA LYS A 6 5.92 -13.91 -10.98
C LYS A 6 6.33 -13.38 -9.60
N ILE A 7 5.58 -12.42 -9.06
CA ILE A 7 5.81 -11.87 -7.71
C ILE A 7 5.57 -12.95 -6.64
N LEU A 8 4.50 -13.74 -6.77
CA LEU A 8 4.23 -14.85 -5.85
C LEU A 8 5.23 -16.01 -5.98
N SER A 9 5.73 -16.30 -7.19
CA SER A 9 6.77 -17.32 -7.40
C SER A 9 8.12 -16.88 -6.84
N ALA A 10 8.46 -15.58 -6.94
CA ALA A 10 9.65 -15.01 -6.32
C ALA A 10 9.59 -15.08 -4.78
N LEU A 11 8.39 -14.92 -4.20
CA LEU A 11 8.19 -14.93 -2.75
C LEU A 11 8.26 -16.35 -2.13
N LYS A 12 7.89 -17.39 -2.88
CA LYS A 12 7.88 -18.78 -2.39
C LYS A 12 9.21 -19.51 -2.59
N GLY A 13 10.14 -18.92 -3.36
CA GLY A 13 11.43 -19.53 -3.71
C GLY A 13 12.59 -19.25 -2.74
N SER A 14 12.44 -18.38 -1.73
CA SER A 14 13.57 -17.86 -0.95
C SER A 14 13.95 -18.64 0.32
N ALA A 15 13.30 -19.78 0.62
CA ALA A 15 13.43 -20.41 1.94
C ALA A 15 14.21 -21.75 2.00
N ARG A 16 14.75 -22.28 0.90
CA ARG A 16 15.58 -23.50 0.94
C ARG A 16 16.74 -23.41 -0.04
N GLU A 17 17.94 -23.64 0.49
CA GLU A 17 19.23 -23.78 -0.21
C GLU A 17 19.93 -22.49 -0.64
N ILE A 18 20.53 -21.79 0.33
CA ILE A 18 21.81 -21.09 0.08
C ILE A 18 22.79 -21.55 1.15
N GLY A 19 23.19 -22.81 1.04
CA GLY A 19 24.35 -23.37 1.72
C GLY A 19 25.46 -23.52 0.69
N GLU A 20 26.60 -22.86 0.94
CA GLU A 20 27.90 -23.07 0.29
C GLU A 20 27.91 -23.32 -1.23
N SER A 21 27.89 -22.28 -2.04
CA SER A 21 28.75 -22.25 -3.22
C SER A 21 28.84 -20.84 -3.78
N VAL A 22 30.08 -20.31 -3.83
CA VAL A 22 30.59 -19.38 -4.84
C VAL A 22 29.72 -18.15 -5.11
N VAL A 23 30.22 -17.00 -4.65
CA VAL A 23 29.79 -15.67 -5.07
C VAL A 23 29.92 -15.59 -6.60
N ASP A 24 28.84 -15.95 -7.30
CA ASP A 24 28.75 -15.83 -8.73
C ASP A 24 28.49 -14.35 -9.00
N ALA A 25 29.48 -13.62 -9.54
CA ALA A 25 29.34 -12.21 -9.88
C ALA A 25 28.11 -11.93 -10.77
N ASN A 26 27.61 -12.97 -11.47
CA ASN A 26 26.37 -12.95 -12.21
C ASN A 26 25.12 -12.83 -11.33
N ALA A 27 25.07 -13.48 -10.16
CA ALA A 27 23.93 -13.43 -9.26
C ALA A 27 23.74 -12.03 -8.64
N THR A 28 24.83 -11.39 -8.18
CA THR A 28 24.81 -10.01 -7.67
C THR A 28 24.33 -9.03 -8.76
N ARG A 29 24.82 -9.19 -10.00
CA ARG A 29 24.40 -8.36 -11.14
C ARG A 29 22.94 -8.57 -11.53
N ILE A 30 22.44 -9.81 -11.50
CA ILE A 30 21.03 -10.11 -11.76
C ILE A 30 20.15 -9.47 -10.68
N TYR A 31 20.56 -9.57 -9.42
CA TYR A 31 19.83 -8.99 -8.30
C TYR A 31 19.80 -7.45 -8.35
N GLU A 32 20.91 -6.81 -8.71
CA GLU A 32 20.96 -5.37 -9.02
C GLU A 32 19.96 -4.96 -10.10
N GLN A 33 19.90 -5.75 -11.17
CA GLN A 33 18.99 -5.50 -12.27
C GLN A 33 17.53 -5.64 -11.81
N GLU A 34 17.20 -6.66 -11.01
CA GLU A 34 15.86 -6.86 -10.46
C GLU A 34 15.43 -5.69 -9.54
N ILE A 35 16.36 -5.18 -8.72
CA ILE A 35 16.12 -3.98 -7.90
C ILE A 35 15.86 -2.76 -8.79
N HIS A 36 16.65 -2.58 -9.86
CA HIS A 36 16.47 -1.47 -10.80
C HIS A 36 15.11 -1.55 -11.52
N GLU A 37 14.74 -2.74 -11.99
CA GLU A 37 13.45 -2.99 -12.63
C GLU A 37 12.28 -2.75 -11.66
N SER A 38 12.42 -3.18 -10.40
CA SER A 38 11.44 -2.94 -9.34
C SER A 38 11.26 -1.45 -9.06
N LYS A 39 12.34 -0.65 -9.06
CA LYS A 39 12.27 0.80 -8.94
C LYS A 39 11.57 1.45 -10.14
N ALA A 40 11.85 0.98 -11.35
CA ALA A 40 11.18 1.47 -12.55
C ALA A 40 9.67 1.15 -12.51
N ALA A 41 9.30 -0.05 -12.05
CA ALA A 41 7.90 -0.44 -11.85
C ALA A 41 7.22 0.42 -10.78
N LEU A 42 7.90 0.71 -9.65
CA LEU A 42 7.41 1.63 -8.62
C LEU A 42 7.18 3.04 -9.16
N ALA A 43 8.08 3.56 -10.00
CA ALA A 43 7.92 4.87 -10.61
C ALA A 43 6.68 4.93 -11.51
N ARG A 44 6.45 3.89 -12.32
CA ARG A 44 5.24 3.76 -13.15
C ARG A 44 3.98 3.67 -12.29
N ALA A 45 3.98 2.85 -11.25
CA ALA A 45 2.84 2.72 -10.34
C ALA A 45 2.45 4.05 -9.67
N LYS A 46 3.43 4.90 -9.35
CA LYS A 46 3.17 6.26 -8.83
C LYS A 46 2.57 7.20 -9.88
N GLN A 47 3.01 7.07 -11.14
CA GLN A 47 2.41 7.82 -12.25
C GLN A 47 0.94 7.40 -12.45
N ASP A 48 0.68 6.09 -12.47
CA ASP A 48 -0.67 5.55 -12.60
C ASP A 48 -1.57 5.97 -11.43
N LEU A 49 -1.07 5.94 -10.20
CA LEU A 49 -1.77 6.47 -9.02
C LEU A 49 -2.16 7.93 -9.21
N THR A 50 -1.27 8.75 -9.79
CA THR A 50 -1.57 10.17 -10.05
C THR A 50 -2.69 10.33 -11.08
N LEU A 51 -2.76 9.45 -12.09
CA LEU A 51 -3.86 9.46 -13.06
C LEU A 51 -5.20 9.11 -12.41
N VAL A 52 -5.24 8.09 -11.54
CA VAL A 52 -6.46 7.72 -10.81
C VAL A 52 -6.91 8.85 -9.87
N MET A 53 -5.97 9.49 -9.16
CA MET A 53 -6.25 10.67 -8.34
C MET A 53 -6.80 11.85 -9.16
N ALA A 54 -6.32 12.03 -10.38
CA ALA A 54 -6.86 13.05 -11.28
C ALA A 54 -8.30 12.73 -11.72
N GLN A 55 -8.62 11.46 -11.97
CA GLN A 55 -9.97 10.99 -12.29
C GLN A 55 -10.93 11.15 -11.12
N GLU A 56 -10.53 10.77 -9.90
CA GLU A 56 -11.31 11.03 -8.67
C GLU A 56 -11.65 12.51 -8.53
N LYS A 57 -10.66 13.39 -8.71
CA LYS A 57 -10.87 14.84 -8.61
C LYS A 57 -11.75 15.37 -9.74
N ALA A 58 -11.74 14.74 -10.91
CA ALA A 58 -12.63 15.10 -12.01
C ALA A 58 -14.08 14.71 -11.69
N ALA A 59 -14.30 13.49 -11.18
CA ALA A 59 -15.62 13.04 -10.72
C ALA A 59 -16.17 13.96 -9.62
N GLN A 60 -15.35 14.36 -8.65
CA GLN A 60 -15.75 15.31 -7.61
C GLN A 60 -16.20 16.67 -8.19
N ARG A 61 -15.46 17.23 -9.17
CA ARG A 61 -15.88 18.48 -9.83
C ARG A 61 -17.18 18.33 -10.59
N GLU A 62 -17.42 17.16 -11.17
CA GLU A 62 -18.65 16.87 -11.89
C GLU A 62 -19.86 16.76 -10.96
N ILE A 63 -19.68 16.09 -9.80
CA ILE A 63 -20.68 16.06 -8.73
C ILE A 63 -21.04 17.49 -8.30
N GLU A 64 -20.05 18.34 -8.04
CA GLU A 64 -20.28 19.75 -7.66
C GLU A 64 -20.98 20.57 -8.75
N ARG A 65 -20.76 20.25 -10.03
CA ARG A 65 -21.45 20.88 -11.16
C ARG A 65 -22.92 20.45 -11.19
N LEU A 66 -23.17 19.15 -11.08
CA LEU A 66 -24.50 18.56 -11.08
C LEU A 66 -25.33 19.05 -9.88
N ASP A 67 -24.76 19.10 -8.68
CA ASP A 67 -25.44 19.61 -7.49
C ASP A 67 -25.88 21.07 -7.66
N LYS A 68 -25.06 21.92 -8.28
CA LYS A 68 -25.45 23.31 -8.60
C LYS A 68 -26.57 23.39 -9.63
N GLU A 69 -26.57 22.51 -10.62
CA GLU A 69 -27.64 22.46 -11.63
C GLU A 69 -28.95 21.97 -11.03
N ILE A 70 -28.90 20.96 -10.17
CA ILE A 70 -30.05 20.46 -9.41
C ILE A 70 -30.66 21.59 -8.60
N LEU A 71 -29.87 22.29 -7.77
CA LEU A 71 -30.34 23.42 -6.97
C LEU A 71 -31.02 24.50 -7.83
N ARG A 72 -30.46 24.83 -9.00
CA ARG A 72 -31.06 25.82 -9.92
C ARG A 72 -32.41 25.35 -10.47
N PHE A 73 -32.52 24.07 -10.83
CA PHE A 73 -33.80 23.52 -11.30
C PHE A 73 -34.82 23.38 -10.17
N GLU A 74 -34.40 23.10 -8.94
CA GLU A 74 -35.29 23.12 -7.77
C GLU A 74 -35.90 24.52 -7.56
N GLU A 75 -35.10 25.59 -7.67
CA GLU A 75 -35.61 26.97 -7.63
C GLU A 75 -36.65 27.23 -8.74
N HIS A 76 -36.44 26.70 -9.94
CA HIS A 76 -37.41 26.80 -11.04
C HIS A 76 -38.68 25.99 -10.78
N ALA A 77 -38.56 24.80 -10.18
CA ALA A 77 -39.71 23.97 -9.81
C ALA A 77 -40.58 24.69 -8.78
N PHE A 78 -39.98 25.27 -7.73
CA PHE A 78 -40.71 26.07 -6.74
C PHE A 78 -41.40 27.27 -7.38
N ALA A 79 -40.70 28.01 -8.26
CA ALA A 79 -41.29 29.16 -8.94
C ALA A 79 -42.46 28.78 -9.88
N ALA A 80 -42.46 27.58 -10.45
CA ALA A 80 -43.58 27.04 -11.25
C ALA A 80 -44.75 26.66 -10.35
N LEU A 81 -44.49 25.99 -9.22
CA LEU A 81 -45.51 25.64 -8.22
C LEU A 81 -46.18 26.88 -7.62
N ASP A 82 -45.41 27.92 -7.29
CA ASP A 82 -45.94 29.19 -6.78
C ASP A 82 -46.90 29.89 -7.76
N LYS A 83 -46.74 29.61 -9.06
CA LYS A 83 -47.60 30.11 -10.14
C LYS A 83 -48.73 29.16 -10.51
N ALA A 84 -48.90 28.05 -9.78
CA ALA A 84 -49.84 26.97 -10.07
C ALA A 84 -49.66 26.34 -11.47
N GLU A 85 -48.45 26.39 -12.04
CA GLU A 85 -48.09 25.77 -13.31
C GLU A 85 -47.61 24.33 -13.08
N GLU A 86 -48.52 23.45 -12.65
CA GLU A 86 -48.20 22.07 -12.21
C GLU A 86 -47.54 21.21 -13.30
N ASN A 87 -47.93 21.36 -14.56
CA ASN A 87 -47.31 20.63 -15.68
C ASN A 87 -45.83 21.02 -15.84
N LEU A 88 -45.52 22.31 -15.77
CA LEU A 88 -44.15 22.81 -15.87
C LEU A 88 -43.31 22.37 -14.67
N ALA A 89 -43.90 22.35 -13.47
CA ALA A 89 -43.24 21.81 -12.29
C ALA A 89 -42.93 20.30 -12.45
N GLY A 90 -43.83 19.53 -13.05
CA GLY A 90 -43.62 18.11 -13.38
C GLY A 90 -42.48 17.88 -14.38
N ASP A 91 -42.39 18.70 -15.43
CA ASP A 91 -41.30 18.63 -16.41
C ASP A 91 -39.93 18.95 -15.75
N VAL A 92 -39.89 19.97 -14.88
CA VAL A 92 -38.68 20.33 -14.14
C VAL A 92 -38.29 19.23 -13.14
N ALA A 93 -39.26 18.63 -12.44
CA ALA A 93 -39.01 17.50 -11.53
C ALA A 93 -38.41 16.29 -12.28
N THR A 94 -38.91 16.01 -13.49
CA THR A 94 -38.32 14.96 -14.35
C THR A 94 -36.86 15.28 -14.68
N ARG A 95 -36.56 16.54 -15.01
CA ARG A 95 -35.17 16.95 -15.29
C ARG A 95 -34.26 16.85 -14.06
N ILE A 96 -34.76 17.19 -12.87
CA ILE A 96 -34.02 17.02 -11.61
C ILE A 96 -33.69 15.54 -11.39
N ALA A 97 -34.66 14.64 -11.55
CA ALA A 97 -34.46 13.21 -11.36
C ALA A 97 -33.38 12.63 -12.30
N GLU A 98 -33.30 13.11 -13.54
CA GLU A 98 -32.22 12.74 -14.48
C GLU A 98 -30.84 13.19 -13.97
N LEU A 99 -30.73 14.44 -13.49
CA LEU A 99 -29.49 15.01 -12.97
C LEU A 99 -29.05 14.31 -11.67
N GLU A 100 -29.99 13.96 -10.79
CA GLU A 100 -29.72 13.20 -9.58
C GLU A 100 -29.19 11.81 -9.91
N ALA A 101 -29.78 11.12 -10.90
CA ALA A 101 -29.30 9.82 -11.34
C ALA A 101 -27.86 9.89 -11.91
N GLU A 102 -27.53 10.96 -12.66
CA GLU A 102 -26.17 11.20 -13.13
C GLU A 102 -25.21 11.50 -11.97
N ARG A 103 -25.62 12.33 -11.01
CA ARG A 103 -24.83 12.68 -9.82
C ARG A 103 -24.52 11.46 -8.97
N ASP A 104 -25.51 10.59 -8.77
CA ASP A 104 -25.35 9.33 -8.05
C ASP A 104 -24.39 8.37 -8.74
N ALA A 105 -24.39 8.33 -10.08
CA ALA A 105 -23.43 7.55 -10.85
C ALA A 105 -22.00 8.08 -10.66
N GLN A 106 -21.80 9.40 -10.67
CA GLN A 106 -20.50 10.02 -10.40
C GLN A 106 -20.03 9.78 -8.96
N GLN A 107 -20.94 9.83 -7.98
CA GLN A 107 -20.62 9.52 -6.56
C GLN A 107 -20.13 8.08 -6.39
N ARG A 108 -20.77 7.10 -7.06
CA ARG A 108 -20.29 5.71 -7.03
C ARG A 108 -18.89 5.58 -7.63
N ALA A 109 -18.67 6.19 -8.80
CA ALA A 109 -17.35 6.19 -9.43
C ALA A 109 -16.27 6.84 -8.53
N GLN A 110 -16.60 7.94 -7.85
CA GLN A 110 -15.70 8.58 -6.91
C GLN A 110 -15.32 7.67 -5.74
N VAL A 111 -16.30 6.98 -5.14
CA VAL A 111 -16.05 6.02 -4.05
C VAL A 111 -15.12 4.89 -4.51
N ASP A 112 -15.35 4.35 -5.71
CA ASP A 112 -14.50 3.31 -6.29
C ASP A 112 -13.06 3.82 -6.51
N PHE A 113 -12.90 5.02 -7.07
CA PHE A 113 -11.58 5.64 -7.21
C PHE A 113 -10.88 5.84 -5.87
N ALA A 114 -11.58 6.32 -4.84
CA ALA A 114 -11.00 6.53 -3.52
C ALA A 114 -10.49 5.21 -2.91
N GLN A 115 -11.23 4.11 -3.07
CA GLN A 115 -10.80 2.77 -2.63
C GLN A 115 -9.57 2.28 -3.40
N HIS A 116 -9.54 2.46 -4.72
CA HIS A 116 -8.39 2.11 -5.55
C HIS A 116 -7.15 2.93 -5.19
N ILE A 117 -7.30 4.23 -4.95
CA ILE A 117 -6.22 5.14 -4.52
C ILE A 117 -5.63 4.69 -3.19
N ALA A 118 -6.47 4.36 -2.20
CA ALA A 118 -6.02 3.88 -0.91
C ALA A 118 -5.22 2.56 -1.05
N SER A 119 -5.75 1.62 -1.82
CA SER A 119 -5.12 0.32 -2.07
C SER A 119 -3.78 0.47 -2.79
N LEU A 120 -3.71 1.30 -3.83
CA LEU A 120 -2.48 1.57 -4.58
C LEU A 120 -1.42 2.26 -3.73
N LYS A 121 -1.81 3.24 -2.89
CA LYS A 121 -0.87 3.90 -1.96
C LYS A 121 -0.23 2.90 -1.00
N ASP A 122 -1.02 1.99 -0.44
CA ASP A 122 -0.51 0.97 0.47
C ASP A 122 0.43 -0.02 -0.24
N LEU A 123 0.04 -0.53 -1.41
CA LEU A 123 0.88 -1.40 -2.22
C LEU A 123 2.21 -0.75 -2.61
N ILE A 124 2.19 0.52 -3.02
CA ILE A 124 3.40 1.29 -3.35
C ILE A 124 4.28 1.41 -2.10
N ARG A 125 3.72 1.76 -0.94
CA ARG A 125 4.48 1.88 0.31
C ARG A 125 5.17 0.58 0.70
N GLN A 126 4.46 -0.54 0.61
CA GLN A 126 5.00 -1.87 0.92
C GLN A 126 6.08 -2.28 -0.08
N ALA A 127 5.89 -2.00 -1.37
CA ALA A 127 6.87 -2.30 -2.40
C ALA A 127 8.13 -1.43 -2.25
N GLU A 128 8.00 -0.15 -1.91
CA GLU A 128 9.14 0.72 -1.61
C GLU A 128 9.95 0.24 -0.41
N ALA A 129 9.30 -0.22 0.66
CA ALA A 129 9.99 -0.75 1.83
C ALA A 129 10.83 -1.98 1.46
N ARG A 130 10.26 -2.92 0.71
CA ARG A 130 10.97 -4.11 0.22
C ARG A 130 12.13 -3.77 -0.72
N VAL A 131 11.94 -2.82 -1.63
CA VAL A 131 13.05 -2.38 -2.51
C VAL A 131 14.19 -1.79 -1.68
N ARG A 132 13.89 -0.95 -0.68
CA ARG A 132 14.92 -0.39 0.21
C ARG A 132 15.66 -1.47 1.00
N GLU A 133 14.95 -2.51 1.42
CA GLU A 133 15.53 -3.66 2.11
C GLU A 133 16.48 -4.44 1.21
N HIS A 134 16.04 -4.82 0.01
CA HIS A 134 16.88 -5.49 -0.98
C HIS A 134 18.12 -4.67 -1.40
N GLU A 135 18.01 -3.34 -1.45
CA GLU A 135 19.18 -2.47 -1.64
C GLU A 135 20.20 -2.58 -0.51
N ARG A 136 19.73 -2.69 0.74
CA ARG A 136 20.61 -2.85 1.91
C ARG A 136 21.26 -4.23 1.89
N GLU A 137 20.49 -5.28 1.60
CA GLU A 137 21.00 -6.65 1.45
C GLU A 137 22.08 -6.73 0.36
N LEU A 138 21.84 -6.10 -0.78
CA LEU A 138 22.81 -6.01 -1.87
C LEU A 138 24.08 -5.26 -1.43
N ALA A 139 23.96 -4.14 -0.72
CA ALA A 139 25.11 -3.38 -0.24
C ALA A 139 25.97 -4.21 0.74
N VAL A 140 25.33 -4.97 1.62
CA VAL A 140 25.99 -5.92 2.52
C VAL A 140 26.71 -6.99 1.70
N ALA A 141 26.04 -7.64 0.75
CA ALA A 141 26.61 -8.69 -0.09
C ALA A 141 27.83 -8.21 -0.89
N LYS A 142 27.76 -7.02 -1.53
CA LYS A 142 28.89 -6.40 -2.23
C LYS A 142 30.07 -6.11 -1.32
N THR A 143 29.80 -5.64 -0.11
CA THR A 143 30.86 -5.35 0.87
C THR A 143 31.55 -6.65 1.29
N THR A 144 30.78 -7.70 1.57
CA THR A 144 31.30 -9.04 1.87
C THR A 144 32.17 -9.56 0.73
N GLU A 145 31.69 -9.50 -0.51
CA GLU A 145 32.44 -9.91 -1.71
C GLU A 145 33.75 -9.14 -1.86
N SER A 146 33.73 -7.81 -1.68
CA SER A 146 34.92 -6.96 -1.76
C SER A 146 35.98 -7.36 -0.72
N VAL A 147 35.55 -7.65 0.52
CA VAL A 147 36.45 -8.13 1.59
C VAL A 147 37.07 -9.49 1.22
N TYR A 148 36.26 -10.43 0.70
CA TYR A 148 36.78 -11.73 0.26
C TYR A 148 37.82 -11.57 -0.85
N ARG A 149 37.52 -10.78 -1.89
CA ARG A 149 38.46 -10.51 -3.00
C ARG A 149 39.74 -9.83 -2.51
N ALA A 150 39.64 -8.87 -1.59
CA ALA A 150 40.81 -8.22 -1.00
C ALA A 150 41.67 -9.22 -0.20
N THR A 151 41.04 -10.09 0.58
CA THR A 151 41.74 -11.12 1.36
C THR A 151 42.43 -12.14 0.45
N GLU A 152 41.75 -12.58 -0.61
CA GLU A 152 42.30 -13.48 -1.63
C GLU A 152 43.51 -12.85 -2.34
N SER A 153 43.39 -11.59 -2.80
CA SER A 153 44.48 -10.87 -3.45
C SER A 153 45.70 -10.71 -2.53
N ILE A 154 45.49 -10.42 -1.25
CA ILE A 154 46.58 -10.38 -0.24
C ILE A 154 47.21 -11.77 -0.07
N SER A 155 46.40 -12.83 0.03
CA SER A 155 46.90 -14.20 0.18
C SER A 155 47.71 -14.66 -1.05
N GLN A 156 47.27 -14.32 -2.26
CA GLN A 156 47.95 -14.68 -3.51
C GLN A 156 49.22 -13.85 -3.73
N SER A 157 49.24 -12.58 -3.34
CA SER A 157 50.42 -11.70 -3.44
C SER A 157 51.48 -11.95 -2.36
N MET A 158 51.12 -12.57 -1.23
CA MET A 158 52.03 -12.92 -0.14
C MET A 158 52.56 -14.36 -0.19
N GLY A 159 52.91 -14.86 -1.38
CA GLY A 159 53.67 -16.11 -1.51
C GLY A 159 54.92 -16.08 -0.63
N SER A 160 54.98 -16.99 0.36
CA SER A 160 56.10 -17.32 1.28
C SER A 160 56.28 -16.60 2.65
N GLY A 161 55.25 -16.01 3.27
CA GLY A 161 55.37 -15.38 4.61
C GLY A 161 54.37 -15.86 5.68
N ALA A 162 54.70 -16.89 6.46
CA ALA A 162 53.79 -17.55 7.41
C ALA A 162 53.24 -16.68 8.57
N SER A 163 53.88 -15.55 8.94
CA SER A 163 53.51 -14.77 10.13
C SER A 163 52.45 -13.68 9.93
N LYS A 164 52.02 -13.35 8.70
CA LYS A 164 50.95 -12.35 8.45
C LYS A 164 49.57 -12.96 8.16
N LEU A 165 49.48 -14.29 8.07
CA LEU A 165 48.22 -15.04 7.92
C LEU A 165 47.32 -14.89 9.16
N GLY A 166 47.91 -14.73 10.35
CA GLY A 166 47.15 -14.53 11.60
C GLY A 166 46.31 -13.25 11.61
N SER A 167 46.89 -12.11 11.22
CA SER A 167 46.20 -10.81 11.26
C SER A 167 45.14 -10.65 10.17
N ALA A 168 45.34 -11.30 9.00
CA ALA A 168 44.34 -11.32 7.94
C ALA A 168 43.14 -12.21 8.32
N ARG A 169 43.40 -13.38 8.89
CA ARG A 169 42.35 -14.29 9.40
C ARG A 169 41.57 -13.64 10.54
N GLU A 170 42.25 -12.98 11.46
CA GLU A 170 41.63 -12.22 12.55
C GLU A 170 40.78 -11.03 12.05
N SER A 171 41.22 -10.38 10.96
CA SER A 171 40.44 -9.30 10.33
C SER A 171 39.22 -9.83 9.58
N LEU A 172 39.33 -10.99 8.93
CA LEU A 172 38.19 -11.67 8.31
C LEU A 172 37.19 -12.12 9.37
N GLU A 173 37.65 -12.66 10.50
CA GLU A 173 36.80 -13.07 11.63
C GLU A 173 36.04 -11.86 12.19
N ARG A 174 36.73 -10.71 12.41
CA ARG A 174 36.08 -9.46 12.83
C ARG A 174 35.04 -8.94 11.84
N ILE A 175 35.30 -9.05 10.54
CA ILE A 175 34.34 -8.63 9.52
C ILE A 175 33.13 -9.57 9.54
N LYS A 176 33.35 -10.88 9.62
CA LYS A 176 32.29 -11.89 9.73
C LYS A 176 31.44 -11.70 11.00
N GLU A 177 32.07 -11.41 12.15
CA GLU A 177 31.39 -11.06 13.40
C GLU A 177 30.56 -9.77 13.26
N ARG A 178 31.08 -8.75 12.56
CA ARG A 178 30.34 -7.52 12.32
C ARG A 178 29.15 -7.73 11.36
N HIS A 179 29.28 -8.61 10.38
CA HIS A 179 28.21 -8.97 9.46
C HIS A 179 27.13 -9.81 10.13
N THR A 180 27.51 -10.81 10.92
CA THR A 180 26.57 -11.61 11.74
C THR A 180 25.84 -10.72 12.72
N LEU A 181 26.55 -9.86 13.45
CA LEU A 181 25.93 -8.87 14.36
C LEU A 181 24.95 -7.92 13.62
N MET A 182 25.24 -7.53 12.38
CA MET A 182 24.34 -6.71 11.59
C MET A 182 23.10 -7.50 11.14
N ALA A 183 23.28 -8.74 10.67
CA ALA A 183 22.17 -9.62 10.28
C ALA A 183 21.26 -9.93 11.47
N ASP A 184 21.85 -10.22 12.63
CA ASP A 184 21.13 -10.44 13.88
C ASP A 184 20.40 -9.17 14.34
N ARG A 185 21.01 -7.98 14.15
CA ARG A 185 20.32 -6.70 14.39
C ARG A 185 19.16 -6.45 13.44
N MET A 186 19.28 -6.83 12.17
CA MET A 186 18.18 -6.70 11.20
C MET A 186 17.03 -7.64 11.55
N LYS A 187 17.32 -8.91 11.86
CA LYS A 187 16.32 -9.86 12.37
C LYS A 187 15.65 -9.37 13.64
N ALA A 188 16.43 -8.88 14.60
CA ALA A 188 15.87 -8.31 15.82
C ALA A 188 15.01 -7.07 15.54
N ALA A 189 15.34 -6.27 14.53
CA ALA A 189 14.54 -5.12 14.13
C ALA A 189 13.23 -5.53 13.42
N GLU A 190 13.26 -6.58 12.58
CA GLU A 190 12.06 -7.18 11.98
C GLU A 190 11.14 -7.78 13.04
N GLU A 191 11.70 -8.54 13.99
CA GLU A 191 10.95 -9.08 15.13
C GLU A 191 10.34 -7.95 15.99
N LEU A 192 11.10 -6.90 16.25
CA LEU A 192 10.61 -5.74 17.00
C LEU A 192 9.51 -4.98 16.25
N ASP A 193 9.62 -4.79 14.92
CA ASP A 193 8.54 -4.17 14.13
C ASP A 193 7.31 -5.08 14.04
N ALA A 194 7.49 -6.40 14.02
CA ALA A 194 6.39 -7.35 14.11
C ALA A 194 5.69 -7.35 15.48
N GLU A 195 6.41 -7.08 16.57
CA GLU A 195 5.86 -7.06 17.94
C GLU A 195 5.31 -5.69 18.39
N PHE A 196 5.91 -4.60 17.90
CA PHE A 196 5.67 -3.23 18.36
C PHE A 196 5.30 -2.24 17.24
N GLY A 197 5.41 -2.65 15.97
CA GLY A 197 5.03 -1.82 14.83
C GLY A 197 3.53 -1.59 14.75
N ASN A 198 3.12 -0.67 13.88
CA ASN A 198 1.71 -0.24 13.76
C ASN A 198 0.75 -1.41 13.49
N LYS A 199 1.20 -2.47 12.80
CA LYS A 199 0.43 -3.69 12.57
C LYS A 199 0.21 -4.51 13.84
N ALA A 200 1.17 -4.55 14.76
CA ALA A 200 1.04 -5.23 16.05
C ALA A 200 0.05 -4.49 16.95
N LEU A 201 0.07 -3.16 16.92
CA LEU A 201 -0.92 -2.32 17.59
C LEU A 201 -2.30 -2.50 16.96
N GLU A 202 -2.44 -2.49 15.63
CA GLU A 202 -3.71 -2.77 14.95
C GLU A 202 -4.24 -4.19 15.25
N GLN A 203 -3.37 -5.20 15.33
CA GLN A 203 -3.76 -6.56 15.72
C GLN A 203 -4.20 -6.64 17.18
N LYS A 204 -3.50 -5.97 18.11
CA LYS A 204 -3.90 -5.88 19.52
C LYS A 204 -5.21 -5.12 19.70
N LEU A 205 -5.40 -4.02 18.95
CA LEU A 205 -6.63 -3.24 18.93
C LEU A 205 -7.78 -4.08 18.35
N ALA A 206 -7.58 -4.76 17.21
CA ALA A 206 -8.57 -5.67 16.63
C ALA A 206 -8.94 -6.84 17.56
N ALA A 207 -7.95 -7.44 18.23
CA ALA A 207 -8.17 -8.51 19.23
C ALA A 207 -8.92 -8.00 20.47
N ALA A 208 -8.73 -6.74 20.85
CA ALA A 208 -9.49 -6.06 21.90
C ALA A 208 -10.86 -5.55 21.43
N GLY A 209 -11.23 -5.78 20.16
CA GLY A 209 -12.50 -5.31 19.60
C GLY A 209 -12.55 -3.80 19.35
N ILE A 210 -11.41 -3.15 19.14
CA ILE A 210 -11.29 -1.71 18.89
C ILE A 210 -10.72 -1.52 17.47
N GLY A 211 -11.52 -0.99 16.55
CA GLY A 211 -11.15 -0.80 15.14
C GLY A 211 -12.37 -0.46 14.29
N ALA A 212 -12.15 -0.01 13.04
CA ALA A 212 -13.21 0.51 12.16
C ALA A 212 -14.41 -0.46 11.97
N GLU A 213 -14.19 -1.78 12.08
CA GLU A 213 -15.26 -2.78 12.04
C GLU A 213 -16.07 -2.87 13.36
N ALA A 214 -15.44 -2.65 14.51
CA ALA A 214 -16.12 -2.63 15.81
C ALA A 214 -17.09 -1.45 15.92
N ASN A 215 -16.66 -0.27 15.45
CA ASN A 215 -17.53 0.89 15.29
C ASN A 215 -18.69 0.60 14.33
N ARG A 216 -18.50 -0.25 13.33
CA ARG A 216 -19.56 -0.61 12.36
C ARG A 216 -20.63 -1.48 13.01
N LYS A 217 -20.25 -2.42 13.89
CA LYS A 217 -21.20 -3.24 14.66
C LYS A 217 -22.01 -2.39 15.64
N GLU A 218 -21.35 -1.46 16.35
CA GLU A 218 -22.02 -0.54 17.28
C GLU A 218 -22.89 0.48 16.55
N ALA A 219 -22.45 1.03 15.42
CA ALA A 219 -23.23 1.93 14.57
C ALA A 219 -24.45 1.23 13.95
N VAL A 220 -24.31 -0.03 13.50
CA VAL A 220 -25.44 -0.83 13.00
C VAL A 220 -26.43 -1.14 14.13
N LEU A 221 -25.96 -1.43 15.33
CA LEU A 221 -26.81 -1.73 16.48
C LEU A 221 -27.52 -0.47 17.01
N ALA A 222 -26.86 0.69 16.99
CA ALA A 222 -27.46 1.99 17.26
C ALA A 222 -28.52 2.36 16.23
N ARG A 223 -28.24 2.16 14.93
CA ARG A 223 -29.21 2.36 13.84
C ARG A 223 -30.44 1.45 13.99
N LEU A 224 -30.25 0.16 14.27
CA LEU A 224 -31.36 -0.79 14.44
C LEU A 224 -32.21 -0.49 15.68
N LYS A 225 -31.61 0.03 16.77
CA LYS A 225 -32.35 0.49 17.94
C LYS A 225 -33.16 1.74 17.64
N ALA A 226 -32.56 2.74 17.00
CA ALA A 226 -33.25 3.96 16.59
C ALA A 226 -34.42 3.67 15.63
N GLN A 227 -34.24 2.73 14.71
CA GLN A 227 -35.30 2.32 13.78
C GLN A 227 -36.44 1.59 14.50
N ARG A 228 -36.13 0.71 15.46
CA ARG A 228 -37.14 0.02 16.28
C ARG A 228 -37.90 0.96 17.23
N GLU A 229 -37.27 2.03 17.70
CA GLU A 229 -37.92 3.06 18.50
C GLU A 229 -38.85 3.94 17.64
N ALA A 230 -38.41 4.31 16.44
CA ALA A 230 -39.24 5.04 15.47
C ALA A 230 -40.47 4.24 15.00
N ASP A 231 -40.33 2.92 14.81
CA ASP A 231 -41.44 2.02 14.47
C ASP A 231 -42.41 1.79 15.64
N ARG A 232 -41.97 2.01 16.89
CA ARG A 232 -42.83 1.91 18.08
C ARG A 232 -43.61 3.19 18.35
N THR A 233 -43.05 4.36 18.01
CA THR A 233 -43.73 5.64 18.15
C THR A 233 -44.81 5.86 17.09
N THR A 234 -44.67 5.26 15.91
CA THR A 234 -45.68 5.33 14.83
C THR A 234 -46.85 4.34 15.01
N GLY A 235 -46.73 3.36 15.91
CA GLY A 235 -47.80 2.39 16.22
C GLY A 235 -48.76 2.80 17.35
N HIS A 236 -48.60 3.98 17.95
CA HIS A 236 -49.45 4.48 19.04
C HIS A 236 -50.31 5.71 18.69
N GLU A 237 -50.35 6.13 17.42
CA GLU A 237 -51.26 7.16 16.90
C GLU A 237 -52.33 6.60 15.94
N GLN A 238 -52.84 5.40 16.21
CA GLN A 238 -54.11 4.90 15.66
C GLN A 238 -55.08 4.55 16.79
#